data_AF-A0A7Y2HVD5-F1
#
_entry.id   AF-A0A7Y2HVD5-F1
#
_cell.length_a   1.000
_cell.length_b   1.000
_cell.length_c   1.000
_cell.angle_alpha   90.00
_cell.angle_beta   90.00
_cell.angle_gamma   90.00
#
_symmetry.space_group_name_H-M   'P 1'
#
loop_
_entity.id
_entity.type
_entity.pdbx_description
1 polymer ?
#
loop_
_entity_poly.entity_id
_entity_poly.type
_entity_poly.pdbx_seq_one_letter_code
_entity_poly.pdbx_strand_id
1 'polypeptide(L)'
;MAVRTGAGTGVIVSLVVFILASVFLLILTIVFYAGKTDALEAKSLAEADLAKYVKPQQRNSDLFRGMEQAASAEGQSVAAYLDARHGDVMRFLNGDASVDLAEVKADLTRLGVGDDDVVRHVLEQARRDLRNRQVEADGLREKLASREAELAEKEAQISRMEDDHRQEIELVSRDIVTYRQAGDENREQLRTTIEEMNRARDRLQDQYRDRIADLEDEIDRSNQEVVLLRSRVDEYEELLNNIRFKAQDPALLVDGVVLDVDPSNDQVFIDRGKNDRIVMGMTFEVYDDSASIRVDERSGTLPRGKASLQVVKVGETTSTCKLTRTVRGRPVVRNNVIANAIYDPDYRFKFLVHGKFDVDGDGRPSEAEAQHLRSIVVDWGGEIVIADELPGDLDFLVLGQMPPMPPTLRPDASDAQTRIWVQQRAARQKYEDLFRSASEAQIPVLNANRFLVLIGRTDR
;
A
#
# COMPACT_ATOMS: atom_id res chain seq x y z
N MET A 1 124.60 125.99 105.00
CA MET A 1 125.36 126.24 103.77
C MET A 1 124.37 126.26 102.62
N ALA A 2 124.19 127.41 101.96
CA ALA A 2 123.28 127.57 100.83
C ALA A 2 123.86 126.89 99.58
N VAL A 3 123.05 126.13 98.85
CA VAL A 3 123.30 125.83 97.43
C VAL A 3 121.98 125.86 96.68
N ARG A 4 121.96 126.67 95.63
CA ARG A 4 120.86 126.95 94.71
C ARG A 4 120.84 125.95 93.54
N THR A 5 119.63 125.78 93.00
CA THR A 5 119.23 125.63 91.56
C THR A 5 119.55 124.34 90.76
N GLY A 6 118.47 123.80 90.14
CA GLY A 6 118.51 123.20 88.78
C GLY A 6 117.78 121.85 88.60
N ALA A 7 116.45 121.82 88.52
CA ALA A 7 115.73 120.63 88.03
C ALA A 7 115.79 120.59 86.49
N GLY A 8 116.42 119.55 85.94
CA GLY A 8 116.61 119.36 84.51
C GLY A 8 115.33 118.89 83.80
N THR A 9 115.06 119.47 82.64
CA THR A 9 113.92 119.23 81.74
C THR A 9 113.62 117.74 81.43
N GLY A 10 114.58 116.83 81.55
CA GLY A 10 114.42 115.41 81.21
C GLY A 10 113.44 114.61 82.10
N VAL A 11 113.36 114.92 83.40
CA VAL A 11 112.45 114.21 84.34
C VAL A 11 110.99 114.60 84.10
N ILE A 12 110.76 115.85 83.72
CA ILE A 12 109.42 116.34 83.38
C ILE A 12 108.94 115.69 82.07
N VAL A 13 109.83 115.56 81.08
CA VAL A 13 109.49 114.91 79.79
C VAL A 13 109.16 113.42 79.98
N SER A 14 109.93 112.66 80.77
CA SER A 14 109.66 111.23 80.99
C SER A 14 108.36 110.97 81.76
N LEU A 15 108.02 111.81 82.75
CA LEU A 15 106.75 111.74 83.48
C LEU A 15 105.56 112.02 82.55
N VAL A 16 105.67 113.05 81.70
CA VAL A 16 104.63 113.39 80.71
C VAL A 16 104.43 112.25 79.71
N VAL A 17 105.50 111.65 79.20
CA VAL A 17 105.42 110.50 78.29
C VAL A 17 104.82 109.28 78.99
N PHE A 18 105.19 109.01 80.24
CA PHE A 18 104.62 107.88 81.01
C PHE A 18 103.12 108.05 81.24
N ILE A 19 102.67 109.24 81.65
CA ILE A 19 101.24 109.53 81.82
C ILE A 19 100.51 109.39 80.48
N LEU A 20 101.04 109.95 79.40
CA LEU A 20 100.45 109.82 78.06
C LEU A 20 100.40 108.35 77.59
N ALA A 21 101.44 107.56 77.82
CA ALA A 21 101.49 106.15 77.46
C ALA A 21 100.51 105.30 78.29
N SER A 22 100.41 105.54 79.60
CA SER A 22 99.44 104.85 80.46
C SER A 22 98.00 105.21 80.09
N VAL A 23 97.73 106.48 79.75
CA VAL A 23 96.42 106.92 79.25
C VAL A 23 96.12 106.28 77.90
N PHE A 24 97.07 106.26 76.96
CA PHE A 24 96.90 105.61 75.66
C PHE A 24 96.64 104.11 75.79
N LEU A 25 97.38 103.41 76.66
CA LEU A 25 97.22 101.98 76.88
C LEU A 25 95.89 101.64 77.58
N LEU A 26 95.43 102.50 78.49
CA LEU A 26 94.08 102.41 79.07
C LEU A 26 93.01 102.56 77.99
N ILE A 27 93.11 103.58 77.14
CA ILE A 27 92.16 103.80 76.03
C ILE A 27 92.13 102.58 75.10
N LEU A 28 93.30 102.05 74.74
CA LEU A 28 93.42 100.89 73.86
C LEU A 28 92.82 99.63 74.51
N THR A 29 93.06 99.43 75.81
CA THR A 29 92.46 98.31 76.57
C THR A 29 90.94 98.40 76.61
N ILE A 30 90.38 99.60 76.81
CA ILE A 30 88.93 99.83 76.80
C ILE A 30 88.35 99.54 75.41
N VAL A 31 88.98 100.03 74.34
CA VAL A 31 88.54 99.80 72.95
C VAL A 31 88.61 98.32 72.56
N PHE A 32 89.68 97.61 72.92
CA PHE A 32 89.80 96.18 72.64
C PHE A 32 88.87 95.33 73.50
N TYR A 33 88.63 95.72 74.76
CA TYR A 33 87.68 95.03 75.62
C TYR A 33 86.24 95.23 75.12
N ALA A 34 85.87 96.47 74.77
CA ALA A 34 84.60 96.80 74.14
C ALA A 34 84.42 96.04 72.82
N GLY A 35 85.43 96.05 71.94
CA GLY A 35 85.38 95.30 70.68
C GLY A 35 85.29 93.78 70.88
N LYS A 36 85.91 93.23 71.93
CA LYS A 36 85.78 91.81 72.28
C LYS A 36 84.40 91.49 72.84
N THR A 37 83.83 92.35 73.69
CA THR A 37 82.47 92.16 74.20
C THR A 37 81.45 92.27 73.08
N ASP A 38 81.58 93.23 72.18
CA ASP A 38 80.73 93.39 70.99
C ASP A 38 80.83 92.17 70.07
N ALA A 39 82.04 91.63 69.86
CA ALA A 39 82.25 90.42 69.05
C ALA A 39 81.66 89.15 69.70
N LEU A 40 81.72 89.04 71.04
CA LEU A 40 81.10 87.92 71.77
C LEU A 40 79.57 88.03 71.77
N GLU A 41 79.03 89.23 71.95
CA GLU A 41 77.60 89.50 71.87
C GLU A 41 77.10 89.20 70.44
N ALA A 42 77.79 89.71 69.42
CA ALA A 42 77.49 89.43 68.01
C ALA A 42 77.57 87.93 67.67
N LYS A 43 78.56 87.20 68.20
CA LYS A 43 78.64 85.74 68.05
C LYS A 43 77.45 85.05 68.71
N SER A 44 77.09 85.45 69.94
CA SER A 44 75.96 84.84 70.65
C SER A 44 74.62 85.11 69.96
N LEU A 45 74.44 86.32 69.42
CA LEU A 45 73.30 86.70 68.60
C LEU A 45 73.26 85.89 67.29
N ALA A 46 74.39 85.75 66.60
CA ALA A 46 74.47 84.93 65.38
C ALA A 46 74.22 83.44 65.65
N GLU A 47 74.70 82.90 66.77
CA GLU A 47 74.41 81.52 67.18
C GLU A 47 72.94 81.34 67.56
N ALA A 48 72.33 82.31 68.24
CA ALA A 48 70.91 82.33 68.58
C ALA A 48 70.02 82.45 67.34
N ASP A 49 70.40 83.29 66.37
CA ASP A 49 69.70 83.43 65.09
C ASP A 49 69.84 82.17 64.23
N LEU A 50 71.02 81.53 64.19
CA LEU A 50 71.21 80.27 63.49
C LEU A 50 70.45 79.11 64.15
N ALA A 51 70.29 79.15 65.48
CA ALA A 51 69.49 78.18 66.22
C ALA A 51 67.99 78.22 65.88
N LYS A 52 67.49 79.32 65.27
CA LYS A 52 66.13 79.39 64.72
C LYS A 52 65.92 78.43 63.54
N TYR A 53 66.99 78.10 62.81
CA TYR A 53 66.94 77.24 61.63
C TYR A 53 67.52 75.85 61.87
N VAL A 54 68.64 75.73 62.61
CA VAL A 54 69.30 74.45 62.89
C VAL A 54 69.92 74.43 64.29
N LYS A 55 69.51 73.46 65.12
CA LYS A 55 70.10 73.23 66.45
C LYS A 55 71.53 72.67 66.34
N PRO A 56 72.46 72.99 67.25
CA PRO A 56 73.85 72.53 67.19
C PRO A 56 74.02 71.01 67.05
N GLN A 57 73.13 70.23 67.69
CA GLN A 57 73.14 68.76 67.63
C GLN A 57 72.75 68.21 66.25
N GLN A 58 71.94 68.95 65.50
CA GLN A 58 71.46 68.55 64.17
C GLN A 58 72.49 68.85 63.08
N ARG A 59 73.35 69.86 63.27
CA ARG A 59 74.40 70.27 62.29
C ARG A 59 75.40 69.17 61.99
N ASN A 60 75.70 68.33 62.99
CA ASN A 60 76.67 67.25 62.84
C ASN A 60 76.07 65.95 62.33
N SER A 61 74.77 65.88 62.05
CA SER A 61 74.16 64.65 61.51
C SER A 61 74.51 64.47 60.03
N ASP A 62 74.65 63.21 59.60
CA ASP A 62 75.01 62.87 58.23
C ASP A 62 73.96 63.34 57.21
N LEU A 63 72.69 63.43 57.62
CA LEU A 63 71.59 63.93 56.80
C LEU A 63 71.77 65.42 56.47
N PHE A 64 72.08 66.26 57.45
CA PHE A 64 72.28 67.69 57.22
C PHE A 64 73.58 67.96 56.43
N ARG A 65 74.64 67.17 56.64
CA ARG A 65 75.86 67.25 55.81
C ARG A 65 75.59 66.88 54.35
N GLY A 66 74.77 65.84 54.12
CA GLY A 66 74.35 65.46 52.76
C GLY A 66 73.53 66.56 52.08
N MET A 67 72.63 67.22 52.82
CA MET A 67 71.86 68.36 52.32
C MET A 67 72.74 69.58 52.05
N GLU A 68 73.73 69.86 52.90
CA GLU A 68 74.69 70.95 52.71
C GLU A 68 75.56 70.72 51.46
N GLN A 69 76.04 69.50 51.24
CA GLN A 69 76.78 69.13 50.03
C GLN A 69 75.92 69.27 48.77
N ALA A 70 74.67 68.80 48.81
CA ALA A 70 73.74 68.93 47.68
C ALA A 70 73.39 70.40 47.38
N ALA A 71 73.07 71.19 48.40
CA ALA A 71 72.79 72.62 48.26
C ALA A 71 73.99 73.40 47.73
N SER A 72 75.20 73.09 48.23
CA SER A 72 76.44 73.72 47.77
C SER A 72 76.79 73.36 46.33
N ALA A 73 76.48 72.15 45.87
CA ALA A 73 76.70 71.74 44.48
C ALA A 73 75.83 72.56 43.51
N GLU A 74 74.63 72.96 43.95
CA GLU A 74 73.69 73.78 43.18
C GLU A 74 73.88 75.30 43.42
N GLY A 75 74.86 75.69 44.25
CA GLY A 75 75.14 77.10 44.57
C GLY A 75 74.05 77.76 45.44
N GLN A 76 73.25 76.98 46.16
CA GLN A 76 72.12 77.44 46.95
C GLN A 76 72.37 77.31 48.46
N SER A 77 71.61 78.05 49.25
CA SER A 77 71.56 77.83 50.70
C SER A 77 70.78 76.53 50.99
N VAL A 78 71.07 75.89 52.12
CA VAL A 78 70.30 74.69 52.56
C VAL A 78 68.81 74.99 52.67
N ALA A 79 68.44 76.20 53.06
CA ALA A 79 67.04 76.64 53.11
C ALA A 79 66.41 76.71 51.71
N ALA A 80 67.10 77.28 50.72
CA ALA A 80 66.61 77.35 49.35
C ALA A 80 66.50 75.95 48.70
N TYR A 81 67.45 75.05 49.00
CA TYR A 81 67.38 73.66 48.54
C TYR A 81 66.20 72.88 49.14
N LEU A 82 65.93 73.07 50.44
CA LEU A 82 64.78 72.45 51.10
C LEU A 82 63.45 72.99 50.57
N ASP A 83 63.37 74.29 50.31
CA ASP A 83 62.19 74.94 49.72
C ASP A 83 61.92 74.43 48.30
N ALA A 84 62.94 74.38 47.44
CA ALA A 84 62.84 73.84 46.09
C ALA A 84 62.39 72.38 46.10
N ARG A 85 63.00 71.55 46.96
CA ARG A 85 62.64 70.14 47.10
C ARG A 85 61.23 69.95 47.64
N HIS A 86 60.79 70.80 48.56
CA HIS A 86 59.42 70.81 49.05
C HIS A 86 58.44 71.15 47.92
N GLY A 87 58.72 72.20 47.15
CA GLY A 87 57.92 72.60 45.99
C GLY A 87 57.83 71.52 44.91
N ASP A 88 58.91 70.79 44.63
CA ASP A 88 58.90 69.68 43.67
C ASP A 88 58.05 68.50 44.15
N VAL A 89 58.10 68.18 45.44
CA VAL A 89 57.23 67.14 46.04
C VAL A 89 55.76 67.57 45.98
N MET A 90 55.45 68.84 46.31
CA MET A 90 54.08 69.35 46.25
C MET A 90 53.55 69.38 44.81
N ARG A 91 54.36 69.82 43.85
CA ARG A 91 54.01 69.79 42.43
C ARG A 91 53.76 68.37 41.93
N PHE A 92 54.53 67.38 42.41
CA PHE A 92 54.32 65.99 42.04
C PHE A 92 53.01 65.42 42.60
N LEU A 93 52.62 65.80 43.83
CA LEU A 93 51.43 65.29 44.49
C LEU A 93 50.14 65.99 44.05
N ASN A 94 50.15 67.32 43.90
CA ASN A 94 48.95 68.11 43.63
C ASN A 94 49.03 68.98 42.36
N GLY A 95 50.13 68.94 41.61
CA GLY A 95 50.32 69.76 40.40
C GLY A 95 50.72 71.22 40.66
N ASP A 96 50.68 71.68 41.92
CA ASP A 96 51.04 73.03 42.36
C ASP A 96 52.10 72.96 43.49
N ALA A 97 53.13 73.82 43.39
CA ALA A 97 54.27 73.86 44.32
C ALA A 97 54.00 74.72 45.56
N SER A 98 52.92 75.51 45.56
CA SER A 98 52.60 76.50 46.62
C SER A 98 51.60 76.01 47.66
N VAL A 99 51.10 74.78 47.49
CA VAL A 99 50.04 74.21 48.33
C VAL A 99 50.62 73.68 49.65
N ASP A 100 49.93 73.95 50.76
CA ASP A 100 50.32 73.46 52.08
C ASP A 100 50.10 71.94 52.19
N LEU A 101 50.92 71.27 52.99
CA LEU A 101 50.83 69.84 53.24
C LEU A 101 49.46 69.43 53.80
N ALA A 102 48.82 70.29 54.58
CA ALA A 102 47.49 70.04 55.11
C ALA A 102 46.42 69.95 54.00
N GLU A 103 46.55 70.78 52.97
CA GLU A 103 45.64 70.79 51.83
C GLU A 103 45.89 69.60 50.90
N VAL A 104 47.17 69.26 50.64
CA VAL A 104 47.52 68.03 49.90
C VAL A 104 47.00 66.78 50.61
N LYS A 105 47.09 66.71 51.94
CA LYS A 105 46.50 65.62 52.72
C LYS A 105 44.99 65.58 52.56
N ALA A 106 44.31 66.72 52.68
CA ALA A 106 42.86 66.79 52.50
C ALA A 106 42.43 66.31 51.10
N ASP A 107 43.16 66.68 50.05
CA ASP A 107 42.92 66.23 48.67
C ASP A 107 43.14 64.72 48.51
N LEU A 108 44.22 64.19 49.08
CA LEU A 108 44.48 62.75 49.09
C LEU A 108 43.42 61.97 49.88
N THR A 109 42.91 62.52 51.00
CA THR A 109 41.80 61.93 51.76
C THR A 109 40.50 61.93 50.97
N ARG A 110 40.21 62.99 50.20
CA ARG A 110 39.05 63.01 49.28
C ARG A 110 39.18 61.92 48.19
N LEU A 111 40.40 61.58 47.80
CA LEU A 111 40.71 60.49 46.87
C LEU A 111 40.78 59.11 47.54
N GLY A 112 40.50 59.03 48.84
CA GLY A 112 40.43 57.77 49.59
C GLY A 112 41.76 57.29 50.18
N VAL A 113 42.79 58.14 50.28
CA VAL A 113 44.04 57.86 50.99
C VAL A 113 43.92 58.39 52.42
N GLY A 114 43.90 57.50 53.42
CA GLY A 114 43.86 57.89 54.82
C GLY A 114 45.15 58.60 55.29
N ASP A 115 45.08 59.28 56.43
CA ASP A 115 46.22 60.06 56.98
C ASP A 115 47.49 59.23 57.25
N ASP A 116 47.32 57.93 57.51
CA ASP A 116 48.40 56.97 57.78
C ASP A 116 48.75 56.09 56.56
N ASP A 117 48.05 56.26 55.42
CA ASP A 117 48.23 55.41 54.25
C ASP A 117 49.42 55.87 53.41
N VAL A 118 50.21 54.89 52.95
CA VAL A 118 51.26 55.15 51.97
C VAL A 118 50.60 55.28 50.59
N VAL A 119 50.61 56.48 50.01
CA VAL A 119 50.04 56.81 48.68
C VAL A 119 50.40 55.77 47.61
N ARG A 120 51.63 55.24 47.63
CA ARG A 120 52.09 54.20 46.71
C ARG A 120 51.25 52.91 46.80
N HIS A 121 50.89 52.45 48.00
CA HIS A 121 50.10 51.24 48.17
C HIS A 121 48.68 51.41 47.67
N VAL A 122 48.07 52.57 47.91
CA VAL A 122 46.72 52.89 47.40
C VAL A 122 46.73 52.94 45.87
N LEU A 123 47.75 53.54 45.24
CA LEU A 123 47.90 53.55 43.78
C LEU A 123 48.14 52.14 43.20
N GLU A 124 48.97 51.32 43.85
CA GLU A 124 49.20 49.94 43.44
C GLU A 124 47.93 49.07 43.57
N GLN A 125 47.11 49.32 44.60
CA GLN A 125 45.81 48.68 44.76
C GLN A 125 44.81 49.15 43.69
N ALA A 126 44.65 50.46 43.49
CA ALA A 126 43.77 51.01 42.46
C ALA A 126 44.14 50.49 41.05
N ARG A 127 45.45 50.36 40.75
CA ARG A 127 45.92 49.78 39.48
C ARG A 127 45.65 48.27 39.38
N ARG A 128 45.64 47.54 40.49
CA ARG A 128 45.22 46.13 40.53
C ARG A 128 43.71 46.01 40.32
N ASP A 129 42.92 46.83 40.99
CA ASP A 129 41.46 46.84 40.87
C ASP A 129 41.00 47.24 39.47
N LEU A 130 41.64 48.23 38.85
CA LEU A 130 41.35 48.63 37.47
C LEU A 130 41.65 47.51 36.49
N ARG A 131 42.77 46.78 36.67
CA ARG A 131 43.08 45.59 35.88
C ARG A 131 42.06 44.47 36.09
N ASN A 132 41.67 44.22 37.33
CA ASN A 132 40.66 43.19 37.65
C ASN A 132 39.31 43.52 37.01
N ARG A 133 38.86 44.78 37.12
CA ARG A 133 37.62 45.25 36.48
C ARG A 133 37.71 45.21 34.95
N GLN A 134 38.87 45.48 34.38
CA GLN A 134 39.08 45.38 32.94
C GLN A 134 38.95 43.92 32.47
N VAL A 135 39.57 42.98 33.17
CA VAL A 135 39.43 41.53 32.91
C VAL A 135 37.96 41.09 33.08
N GLU A 136 37.27 41.58 34.10
CA GLU A 136 35.84 41.31 34.31
C GLU A 136 34.98 41.87 33.17
N ALA A 137 35.22 43.11 32.74
CA ALA A 137 34.51 43.74 31.64
C ALA A 137 34.74 42.99 30.31
N ASP A 138 35.97 42.54 30.05
CA ASP A 138 36.29 41.76 28.86
C ASP A 138 35.63 40.37 28.91
N GLY A 139 35.63 39.71 30.07
CA GLY A 139 34.92 38.45 30.27
C GLY A 139 33.39 38.59 30.16
N LEU A 140 32.82 39.72 30.59
CA LEU A 140 31.39 40.01 30.40
C LEU A 140 31.05 40.27 28.93
N ARG A 141 31.92 40.98 28.19
CA ARG A 141 31.76 41.19 26.73
C ARG A 141 31.80 39.87 25.98
N GLU A 142 32.73 38.99 26.32
CA GLU A 142 32.82 37.66 25.71
C GLU A 142 31.56 36.82 25.99
N LYS A 143 31.06 36.82 27.24
CA LYS A 143 29.79 36.17 27.58
C LYS A 143 28.60 36.75 26.83
N LEU A 144 28.55 38.08 26.66
CA LEU A 144 27.47 38.74 25.94
C LEU A 144 27.49 38.35 24.45
N ALA A 145 28.67 38.37 23.82
CA ALA A 145 28.83 37.90 22.45
C ALA A 145 28.46 36.42 22.27
N SER A 146 28.81 35.55 23.23
CA SER A 146 28.41 34.14 23.20
C SER A 146 26.89 33.98 23.31
N ARG A 147 26.23 34.76 24.17
CA ARG A 147 24.77 34.71 24.33
C ARG A 147 24.03 35.26 23.13
N GLU A 148 24.55 36.32 22.50
CA GLU A 148 24.00 36.84 21.25
C GLU A 148 24.11 35.81 20.11
N ALA A 149 25.24 35.10 20.03
CA ALA A 149 25.40 34.00 19.08
C ALA A 149 24.43 32.83 19.34
N GLU A 150 24.26 32.43 20.61
CA GLU A 150 23.29 31.41 21.01
C GLU A 150 21.84 31.83 20.70
N LEU A 151 21.50 33.11 20.92
CA LEU A 151 20.19 33.67 20.59
C LEU A 151 19.94 33.66 19.09
N ALA A 152 20.89 34.11 18.28
CA ALA A 152 20.78 34.08 16.82
C ALA A 152 20.63 32.65 16.28
N GLU A 153 21.35 31.68 16.86
CA GLU A 153 21.20 30.27 16.51
C GLU A 153 19.81 29.73 16.90
N LYS A 154 19.32 30.06 18.10
CA LYS A 154 17.98 29.68 18.57
C LYS A 154 16.88 30.30 17.71
N GLU A 155 16.99 31.56 17.34
CA GLU A 155 16.05 32.24 16.43
C GLU A 155 16.05 31.59 15.05
N ALA A 156 17.22 31.27 14.50
CA ALA A 156 17.32 30.54 13.24
C ALA A 156 16.72 29.13 13.33
N GLN A 157 16.89 28.44 14.47
CA GLN A 157 16.28 27.14 14.73
C GLN A 157 14.75 27.24 14.79
N ILE A 158 14.21 28.24 15.50
CA ILE A 158 12.76 28.49 15.60
C ILE A 158 12.18 28.80 14.22
N SER A 159 12.80 29.68 13.45
CA SER A 159 12.33 30.02 12.09
C SER A 159 12.28 28.79 11.18
N ARG A 160 13.29 27.90 11.24
CA ARG A 160 13.28 26.64 10.48
C ARG A 160 12.15 25.73 10.93
N MET A 161 11.96 25.58 12.24
CA MET A 161 10.87 24.76 12.78
C MET A 161 9.50 25.30 12.39
N GLU A 162 9.30 26.62 12.37
CA GLU A 162 8.06 27.25 11.92
C GLU A 162 7.80 27.01 10.43
N ASP A 163 8.83 27.10 9.59
CA ASP A 163 8.72 26.82 8.16
C ASP A 163 8.41 25.34 7.91
N ASP A 164 9.07 24.43 8.61
CA ASP A 164 8.83 22.97 8.52
C ASP A 164 7.40 22.63 8.97
N HIS A 165 6.95 23.17 10.11
CA HIS A 165 5.56 22.97 10.59
C HIS A 165 4.54 23.56 9.60
N ARG A 166 4.82 24.72 9.01
CA ARG A 166 3.92 25.32 8.01
C ARG A 166 3.79 24.43 6.79
N GLN A 167 4.90 23.87 6.30
CA GLN A 167 4.88 22.92 5.19
C GLN A 167 4.12 21.64 5.54
N GLU A 168 4.33 21.09 6.74
CA GLU A 168 3.61 19.92 7.23
C GLU A 168 2.10 20.16 7.33
N ILE A 169 1.68 21.30 7.89
CA ILE A 169 0.27 21.70 7.95
C ILE A 169 -0.31 21.85 6.54
N GLU A 170 0.43 22.43 5.60
CA GLU A 170 -0.03 22.58 4.23
C GLU A 170 -0.20 21.22 3.53
N LEU A 171 0.74 20.29 3.71
CA LEU A 171 0.65 18.93 3.20
C LEU A 171 -0.57 18.20 3.78
N VAL A 172 -0.71 18.20 5.12
CA VAL A 172 -1.86 17.57 5.79
C VAL A 172 -3.17 18.22 5.35
N SER A 173 -3.22 19.54 5.16
CA SER A 173 -4.41 20.23 4.66
C SER A 173 -4.75 19.82 3.23
N ARG A 174 -3.76 19.63 2.34
CA ARG A 174 -3.99 19.11 0.97
C ARG A 174 -4.51 17.67 1.01
N ASP A 175 -3.95 16.83 1.87
CA ASP A 175 -4.40 15.44 2.02
C ASP A 175 -5.86 15.38 2.52
N ILE A 176 -6.22 16.21 3.52
CA ILE A 176 -7.60 16.30 4.02
C ILE A 176 -8.58 16.71 2.92
N VAL A 177 -8.22 17.69 2.08
CA VAL A 177 -9.05 18.11 0.94
C VAL A 177 -9.21 16.97 -0.06
N THR A 178 -8.13 16.28 -0.38
CA THR A 178 -8.13 15.14 -1.31
C THR A 178 -9.00 13.99 -0.79
N TYR A 179 -8.87 13.63 0.49
CA TYR A 179 -9.70 12.61 1.13
C TYR A 179 -11.17 13.01 1.19
N ARG A 180 -11.47 14.28 1.46
CA ARG A 180 -12.85 14.79 1.44
C ARG A 180 -13.44 14.65 0.03
N GLN A 181 -12.70 15.07 -1.00
CA GLN A 181 -13.14 14.96 -2.38
C GLN A 181 -13.36 13.49 -2.79
N ALA A 182 -12.42 12.59 -2.49
CA ALA A 182 -12.58 11.16 -2.75
C ALA A 182 -13.77 10.55 -1.99
N GLY A 183 -14.03 11.03 -0.76
CA GLY A 183 -15.19 10.63 0.03
C GLY A 183 -16.51 11.07 -0.60
N ASP A 184 -16.57 12.30 -1.11
CA ASP A 184 -17.76 12.83 -1.79
C ASP A 184 -18.00 12.16 -3.15
N GLU A 185 -16.94 11.90 -3.92
CA GLU A 185 -16.99 11.12 -5.17
C GLU A 185 -17.49 9.68 -4.92
N ASN A 186 -16.97 9.00 -3.90
CA ASN A 186 -17.44 7.66 -3.53
C ASN A 186 -18.90 7.64 -3.08
N ARG A 187 -19.35 8.67 -2.34
CA ARG A 187 -20.77 8.80 -1.95
C ARG A 187 -21.68 8.98 -3.15
N GLU A 188 -21.27 9.78 -4.13
CA GLU A 188 -22.04 10.00 -5.36
C GLU A 188 -22.08 8.74 -6.24
N GLN A 189 -20.97 8.02 -6.36
CA GLN A 189 -20.91 6.74 -7.04
C GLN A 189 -21.83 5.71 -6.38
N LEU A 190 -21.80 5.61 -5.04
CA LEU A 190 -22.69 4.73 -4.28
C LEU A 190 -24.16 5.10 -4.50
N ARG A 191 -24.50 6.40 -4.46
CA ARG A 191 -25.86 6.88 -4.73
C ARG A 191 -26.32 6.49 -6.13
N THR A 192 -25.48 6.72 -7.14
CA THR A 192 -25.77 6.36 -8.53
C THR A 192 -25.96 4.85 -8.69
N THR A 193 -25.09 4.05 -8.07
CA THR A 193 -25.18 2.57 -8.10
C THR A 193 -26.47 2.09 -7.45
N ILE A 194 -26.86 2.66 -6.31
CA ILE A 194 -28.12 2.32 -5.64
C ILE A 194 -29.32 2.66 -6.54
N GLU A 195 -29.31 3.82 -7.20
CA GLU A 195 -30.36 4.21 -8.15
C GLU A 195 -30.42 3.27 -9.36
N GLU A 196 -29.28 2.86 -9.91
CA GLU A 196 -29.21 1.88 -10.99
C GLU A 196 -29.71 0.50 -10.57
N MET A 197 -29.32 0.02 -9.39
CA MET A 197 -29.80 -1.25 -8.83
C MET A 197 -31.30 -1.22 -8.59
N ASN A 198 -31.85 -0.11 -8.07
CA ASN A 198 -33.29 0.04 -7.90
C ASN A 198 -34.01 0.01 -9.25
N ARG A 199 -33.52 0.74 -10.27
CA ARG A 199 -34.09 0.69 -11.62
C ARG A 199 -34.00 -0.71 -12.23
N ALA A 200 -32.90 -1.43 -12.02
CA ALA A 200 -32.74 -2.80 -12.51
C ALA A 200 -33.72 -3.76 -11.82
N ARG A 201 -33.88 -3.63 -10.49
CA ARG A 201 -34.88 -4.39 -9.72
C ARG A 201 -36.29 -4.11 -10.22
N ASP A 202 -36.65 -2.85 -10.42
CA ASP A 202 -37.99 -2.47 -10.87
C ASP A 202 -38.25 -3.03 -12.29
N ARG A 203 -37.30 -2.92 -13.22
CA ARG A 203 -37.40 -3.56 -14.55
C ARG A 203 -37.56 -5.08 -14.47
N LEU A 204 -36.81 -5.74 -13.59
CA LEU A 204 -36.89 -7.19 -13.43
C LEU A 204 -38.25 -7.60 -12.85
N GLN A 205 -38.76 -6.82 -11.89
CA GLN A 205 -40.08 -7.04 -11.31
C GLN A 205 -41.19 -6.85 -12.35
N ASP A 206 -41.10 -5.82 -13.20
CA ASP A 206 -42.03 -5.59 -14.29
C ASP A 206 -41.97 -6.73 -15.32
N GLN A 207 -40.76 -7.16 -15.73
CA GLN A 207 -40.58 -8.30 -16.63
C GLN A 207 -41.19 -9.60 -16.09
N TYR A 208 -41.00 -9.89 -14.80
CA TYR A 208 -41.63 -11.07 -14.19
C TYR A 208 -43.14 -10.94 -14.12
N ARG A 209 -43.66 -9.74 -13.84
CA ARG A 209 -45.10 -9.49 -13.82
C ARG A 209 -45.72 -9.69 -15.20
N ASP A 210 -45.08 -9.15 -16.24
CA ASP A 210 -45.52 -9.31 -17.62
C ASP A 210 -45.44 -10.78 -18.05
N ARG A 211 -44.36 -11.49 -17.68
CA ARG A 211 -44.22 -12.92 -17.98
C ARG A 211 -45.27 -13.78 -17.28
N ILE A 212 -45.62 -13.44 -16.04
CA ILE A 212 -46.68 -14.13 -15.31
C ILE A 212 -48.02 -13.90 -16.02
N ALA A 213 -48.33 -12.66 -16.41
CA ALA A 213 -49.55 -12.35 -17.15
C ALA A 213 -49.61 -13.10 -18.50
N ASP A 214 -48.51 -13.12 -19.26
CA ASP A 214 -48.43 -13.87 -20.52
C ASP A 214 -48.66 -15.37 -20.32
N LEU A 215 -48.09 -15.95 -19.26
CA LEU A 215 -48.26 -17.37 -18.92
C LEU A 215 -49.68 -17.68 -18.44
N GLU A 216 -50.32 -16.78 -17.68
CA GLU A 216 -51.72 -16.90 -17.28
C GLU A 216 -52.64 -16.86 -18.53
N ASP A 217 -52.40 -15.93 -19.46
CA ASP A 217 -53.14 -15.84 -20.73
C ASP A 217 -52.91 -17.05 -21.63
N GLU A 218 -51.71 -17.65 -21.60
CA GLU A 218 -51.39 -18.88 -22.32
C GLU A 218 -52.08 -20.11 -21.69
N ILE A 219 -52.07 -20.21 -20.36
CA ILE A 219 -52.80 -21.25 -19.61
C ILE A 219 -54.29 -21.16 -19.90
N ASP A 220 -54.88 -19.96 -19.89
CA ASP A 220 -56.31 -19.77 -20.18
C ASP A 220 -56.66 -20.15 -21.61
N ARG A 221 -55.83 -19.75 -22.60
CA ARG A 221 -55.99 -20.19 -24.00
C ARG A 221 -55.87 -21.70 -24.14
N SER A 222 -54.87 -22.30 -23.51
CA SER A 222 -54.67 -23.76 -23.55
C SER A 222 -55.84 -24.48 -22.88
N ASN A 223 -56.36 -23.98 -21.76
CA ASN A 223 -57.53 -24.54 -21.10
C ASN A 223 -58.78 -24.46 -21.97
N GLN A 224 -59.01 -23.32 -22.64
CA GLN A 224 -60.11 -23.17 -23.60
C GLN A 224 -59.96 -24.15 -24.77
N GLU A 225 -58.75 -24.30 -25.28
CA GLU A 225 -58.45 -25.25 -26.35
C GLU A 225 -58.62 -26.70 -25.88
N VAL A 226 -58.20 -27.05 -24.66
CA VAL A 226 -58.46 -28.36 -24.05
C VAL A 226 -59.96 -28.61 -23.90
N VAL A 227 -60.75 -27.62 -23.49
CA VAL A 227 -62.22 -27.75 -23.40
C VAL A 227 -62.82 -27.97 -24.79
N LEU A 228 -62.39 -27.21 -25.79
CA LEU A 228 -62.85 -27.36 -27.18
C LEU A 228 -62.44 -28.72 -27.77
N LEU A 229 -61.19 -29.13 -27.57
CA LEU A 229 -60.66 -30.41 -28.01
C LEU A 229 -61.35 -31.56 -27.29
N ARG A 230 -61.61 -31.45 -25.98
CA ARG A 230 -62.42 -32.45 -25.25
C ARG A 230 -63.82 -32.53 -25.83
N SER A 231 -64.49 -31.41 -26.08
CA SER A 231 -65.81 -31.42 -26.72
C SER A 231 -65.76 -32.06 -28.11
N ARG A 232 -64.72 -31.81 -28.89
CA ARG A 232 -64.52 -32.45 -30.20
C ARG A 232 -64.14 -33.91 -30.08
N VAL A 233 -63.37 -34.30 -29.07
CA VAL A 233 -63.04 -35.70 -28.79
C VAL A 233 -64.30 -36.40 -28.34
N ASP A 234 -65.13 -35.82 -27.48
CA ASP A 234 -66.43 -36.39 -27.09
C ASP A 234 -67.33 -36.56 -28.32
N GLU A 235 -67.40 -35.56 -29.20
CA GLU A 235 -68.14 -35.63 -30.47
C GLU A 235 -67.54 -36.68 -31.42
N TYR A 236 -66.21 -36.72 -31.54
CA TYR A 236 -65.49 -37.73 -32.32
C TYR A 236 -65.54 -39.09 -31.68
N GLU A 237 -65.71 -39.23 -30.37
CA GLU A 237 -65.89 -40.47 -29.63
C GLU A 237 -67.35 -40.90 -29.65
N GLU A 238 -68.30 -40.01 -29.89
CA GLU A 238 -69.68 -40.35 -30.18
C GLU A 238 -69.81 -40.79 -31.65
N LEU A 239 -69.18 -40.06 -32.58
CA LEU A 239 -68.99 -40.48 -33.98
C LEU A 239 -68.13 -41.74 -34.08
N LEU A 240 -67.06 -41.85 -33.30
CA LEU A 240 -66.23 -43.03 -33.21
C LEU A 240 -66.94 -44.11 -32.44
N ASN A 241 -67.69 -43.95 -31.36
CA ASN A 241 -68.49 -45.08 -30.83
C ASN A 241 -69.54 -45.53 -31.84
N ASN A 242 -69.99 -44.65 -32.73
CA ASN A 242 -70.74 -45.01 -33.94
C ASN A 242 -69.87 -45.65 -35.07
N ILE A 243 -68.54 -45.50 -35.07
CA ILE A 243 -67.57 -46.04 -36.04
C ILE A 243 -66.69 -47.19 -35.47
N ARG A 244 -66.00 -47.05 -34.31
CA ARG A 244 -65.41 -47.99 -33.28
C ARG A 244 -66.28 -49.19 -32.87
N PHE A 245 -67.35 -49.48 -33.59
CA PHE A 245 -67.52 -50.88 -33.99
C PHE A 245 -66.36 -51.38 -34.90
N LYS A 246 -65.40 -50.52 -35.29
CA LYS A 246 -64.23 -50.82 -36.14
C LYS A 246 -63.01 -49.94 -35.77
N ALA A 247 -61.85 -50.57 -35.61
CA ALA A 247 -60.46 -50.06 -35.58
C ALA A 247 -59.80 -49.78 -34.20
N GLN A 248 -58.71 -50.53 -33.94
CA GLN A 248 -57.81 -50.52 -32.77
C GLN A 248 -56.48 -49.80 -33.08
N ASP A 249 -55.76 -49.43 -32.02
CA ASP A 249 -54.48 -48.68 -31.93
C ASP A 249 -53.28 -49.31 -32.70
N PRO A 250 -52.52 -48.54 -33.52
CA PRO A 250 -51.42 -49.03 -34.36
C PRO A 250 -50.19 -49.59 -33.60
N ALA A 251 -49.97 -49.23 -32.34
CA ALA A 251 -48.84 -49.78 -31.56
C ALA A 251 -49.13 -51.17 -30.97
N LEU A 252 -50.36 -51.66 -31.15
CA LEU A 252 -50.83 -53.01 -30.78
C LEU A 252 -50.99 -53.90 -32.02
N LEU A 253 -50.58 -53.44 -33.21
CA LEU A 253 -50.77 -54.18 -34.44
C LEU A 253 -49.88 -55.42 -34.45
N VAL A 254 -50.55 -56.56 -34.48
CA VAL A 254 -49.96 -57.82 -34.90
C VAL A 254 -49.61 -57.66 -36.38
N ASP A 255 -48.32 -57.59 -36.69
CA ASP A 255 -47.86 -57.41 -38.07
C ASP A 255 -48.21 -58.61 -38.95
N GLY A 256 -48.38 -59.78 -38.35
CA GLY A 256 -48.85 -61.00 -39.01
C GLY A 256 -49.00 -62.17 -38.05
N VAL A 257 -49.40 -63.32 -38.58
CA VAL A 257 -49.50 -64.57 -37.84
C VAL A 257 -48.69 -65.68 -38.50
N VAL A 258 -48.20 -66.57 -37.65
CA VAL A 258 -47.60 -67.84 -38.08
C VAL A 258 -48.70 -68.75 -38.61
N LEU A 259 -48.66 -69.03 -39.92
CA LEU A 259 -49.60 -69.92 -40.59
C LEU A 259 -49.30 -71.39 -40.29
N ASP A 260 -48.02 -71.75 -40.31
CA ASP A 260 -47.57 -73.11 -40.06
C ASP A 260 -46.10 -73.15 -39.65
N VAL A 261 -45.69 -74.22 -38.99
CA VAL A 261 -44.32 -74.46 -38.56
C VAL A 261 -43.92 -75.85 -39.02
N ASP A 262 -42.78 -75.95 -39.70
CA ASP A 262 -42.08 -77.21 -39.99
C ASP A 262 -40.88 -77.34 -39.04
N PRO A 263 -41.02 -78.06 -37.91
CA PRO A 263 -39.95 -78.20 -36.93
C PRO A 263 -38.79 -79.08 -37.41
N SER A 264 -38.98 -79.86 -38.49
CA SER A 264 -37.92 -80.73 -39.01
C SER A 264 -36.91 -79.97 -39.88
N ASN A 265 -37.32 -78.85 -40.48
CA ASN A 265 -36.49 -78.03 -41.35
C ASN A 265 -36.21 -76.62 -40.81
N ASP A 266 -36.59 -76.33 -39.55
CA ASP A 266 -36.52 -75.00 -38.93
C ASP A 266 -37.19 -73.90 -39.78
N GLN A 267 -38.30 -74.24 -40.44
CA GLN A 267 -39.04 -73.33 -41.31
C GLN A 267 -40.37 -72.93 -40.69
N VAL A 268 -40.71 -71.65 -40.84
CA VAL A 268 -41.96 -71.05 -40.36
C VAL A 268 -42.60 -70.31 -41.51
N PHE A 269 -43.88 -70.55 -41.76
CA PHE A 269 -44.65 -69.86 -42.79
C PHE A 269 -45.46 -68.74 -42.15
N ILE A 270 -45.32 -67.53 -42.68
CA ILE A 270 -46.04 -66.35 -42.20
C ILE A 270 -47.03 -65.87 -43.25
N ASP A 271 -48.10 -65.22 -42.79
CA ASP A 271 -49.20 -64.69 -43.63
C ASP A 271 -48.90 -63.33 -44.27
N ARG A 272 -47.61 -63.01 -44.45
CA ARG A 272 -47.14 -61.79 -45.10
C ARG A 272 -46.23 -62.12 -46.26
N GLY A 273 -46.45 -61.46 -47.39
CA GLY A 273 -45.74 -61.69 -48.64
C GLY A 273 -45.26 -60.41 -49.31
N LYS A 274 -44.95 -60.51 -50.60
CA LYS A 274 -44.47 -59.40 -51.43
C LYS A 274 -45.48 -58.25 -51.49
N ASN A 275 -46.78 -58.57 -51.48
CA ASN A 275 -47.86 -57.57 -51.50
C ASN A 275 -47.85 -56.72 -50.22
N ASP A 276 -47.44 -57.33 -49.12
CA ASP A 276 -47.28 -56.67 -47.83
C ASP A 276 -45.88 -56.07 -47.69
N ARG A 277 -45.12 -55.93 -48.78
CA ARG A 277 -43.76 -55.36 -48.82
C ARG A 277 -42.71 -56.16 -48.03
N ILE A 278 -42.93 -57.45 -47.81
CA ILE A 278 -41.91 -58.32 -47.24
C ILE A 278 -40.75 -58.49 -48.23
N VAL A 279 -39.54 -58.41 -47.73
CA VAL A 279 -38.30 -58.59 -48.48
C VAL A 279 -37.50 -59.77 -47.93
N MET A 280 -36.70 -60.38 -48.79
CA MET A 280 -35.78 -61.45 -48.36
C MET A 280 -34.78 -60.91 -47.35
N GLY A 281 -34.56 -61.63 -46.26
CA GLY A 281 -33.63 -61.26 -45.19
C GLY A 281 -34.24 -60.39 -44.07
N MET A 282 -35.48 -59.91 -44.22
CA MET A 282 -36.23 -59.24 -43.15
C MET A 282 -36.43 -60.19 -41.96
N THR A 283 -36.36 -59.68 -40.73
CA THR A 283 -36.58 -60.50 -39.54
C THR A 283 -37.83 -60.10 -38.78
N PHE A 284 -38.36 -61.05 -38.01
CA PHE A 284 -39.54 -60.87 -37.17
C PHE A 284 -39.31 -61.53 -35.81
N GLU A 285 -39.82 -60.91 -34.75
CA GLU A 285 -39.91 -61.53 -33.43
C GLU A 285 -41.29 -62.16 -33.24
N VAL A 286 -41.31 -63.39 -32.71
CA VAL A 286 -42.55 -64.13 -32.45
C VAL A 286 -42.96 -63.95 -31.00
N TYR A 287 -44.24 -63.71 -30.78
CA TYR A 287 -44.86 -63.58 -29.46
C TYR A 287 -46.01 -64.58 -29.29
N ASP A 288 -46.44 -64.83 -28.05
CA ASP A 288 -47.54 -65.76 -27.79
C ASP A 288 -48.89 -65.16 -28.21
N ASP A 289 -49.10 -63.88 -27.90
CA ASP A 289 -50.32 -63.13 -28.21
C ASP A 289 -50.02 -61.62 -28.31
N SER A 290 -50.89 -60.87 -28.97
CA SER A 290 -50.89 -59.40 -29.08
C SER A 290 -50.63 -58.69 -27.75
N ALA A 291 -51.22 -59.17 -26.64
CA ALA A 291 -51.06 -58.62 -25.30
C ALA A 291 -49.64 -58.78 -24.70
N SER A 292 -48.78 -59.61 -25.30
CA SER A 292 -47.39 -59.82 -24.85
C SER A 292 -46.38 -58.89 -25.52
N ILE A 293 -46.83 -58.06 -26.46
CA ILE A 293 -46.08 -56.94 -27.05
C ILE A 293 -46.35 -55.68 -26.20
N ARG A 294 -46.20 -55.78 -24.88
CA ARG A 294 -46.36 -54.64 -23.97
C ARG A 294 -45.00 -54.24 -23.43
N VAL A 295 -44.68 -52.96 -23.60
CA VAL A 295 -43.49 -52.34 -23.00
C VAL A 295 -43.58 -52.53 -21.48
N ASP A 296 -42.54 -53.08 -20.88
CA ASP A 296 -42.45 -53.17 -19.41
C ASP A 296 -42.28 -51.75 -18.86
N GLU A 297 -43.27 -51.26 -18.12
CA GLU A 297 -43.35 -49.90 -17.59
C GLU A 297 -42.16 -49.53 -16.68
N ARG A 298 -41.42 -50.53 -16.16
CA ARG A 298 -40.25 -50.30 -15.30
C ARG A 298 -38.92 -50.16 -16.03
N SER A 299 -38.76 -50.77 -17.21
CA SER A 299 -37.48 -50.79 -17.94
C SER A 299 -37.53 -50.09 -19.29
N GLY A 300 -38.72 -49.78 -19.80
CA GLY A 300 -38.90 -49.13 -21.11
C GLY A 300 -38.42 -49.99 -22.29
N THR A 301 -38.20 -51.30 -22.07
CA THR A 301 -37.73 -52.25 -23.08
C THR A 301 -38.87 -53.15 -23.54
N LEU A 302 -38.97 -53.38 -24.85
CA LEU A 302 -39.84 -54.43 -25.37
C LEU A 302 -39.38 -55.79 -24.82
N PRO A 303 -40.29 -56.62 -24.27
CA PRO A 303 -39.94 -57.99 -23.89
C PRO A 303 -39.45 -58.74 -25.12
N ARG A 304 -38.36 -59.51 -25.00
CA ARG A 304 -37.84 -60.30 -26.12
C ARG A 304 -38.86 -61.37 -26.53
N GLY A 305 -39.07 -61.51 -27.84
CA GLY A 305 -39.89 -62.57 -28.43
C GLY A 305 -39.36 -63.96 -28.11
N LYS A 306 -40.25 -64.96 -28.20
CA LYS A 306 -39.91 -66.37 -27.97
C LYS A 306 -39.03 -66.96 -29.06
N ALA A 307 -39.06 -66.36 -30.24
CA ALA A 307 -38.24 -66.77 -31.36
C ALA A 307 -38.00 -65.61 -32.32
N SER A 308 -36.89 -65.68 -33.05
CA SER A 308 -36.55 -64.76 -34.13
C SER A 308 -36.64 -65.53 -35.46
N LEU A 309 -37.30 -64.93 -36.44
CA LEU A 309 -37.51 -65.47 -37.78
C LEU A 309 -36.76 -64.62 -38.79
N GLN A 310 -36.17 -65.23 -39.81
CA GLN A 310 -35.59 -64.52 -40.95
C GLN A 310 -36.24 -65.01 -42.25
N VAL A 311 -36.76 -64.09 -43.06
CA VAL A 311 -37.40 -64.41 -44.33
C VAL A 311 -36.37 -64.96 -45.32
N VAL A 312 -36.55 -66.21 -45.76
CA VAL A 312 -35.66 -66.88 -46.74
C VAL A 312 -36.28 -66.98 -48.12
N LYS A 313 -37.62 -66.95 -48.20
CA LYS A 313 -38.35 -66.96 -49.47
C LYS A 313 -39.62 -66.13 -49.34
N VAL A 314 -39.85 -65.25 -50.31
CA VAL A 314 -41.03 -64.38 -50.36
C VAL A 314 -41.95 -64.88 -51.46
N GLY A 315 -43.19 -65.22 -51.11
CA GLY A 315 -44.30 -65.44 -52.05
C GLY A 315 -45.15 -64.18 -52.21
N GLU A 316 -46.25 -64.24 -52.98
CA GLU A 316 -47.10 -63.07 -53.20
C GLU A 316 -47.81 -62.60 -51.93
N THR A 317 -48.39 -63.55 -51.16
CA THR A 317 -49.17 -63.29 -49.94
C THR A 317 -48.67 -64.03 -48.70
N THR A 318 -47.64 -64.87 -48.84
CA THR A 318 -47.03 -65.62 -47.75
C THR A 318 -45.52 -65.66 -47.91
N SER A 319 -44.80 -65.82 -46.80
CA SER A 319 -43.34 -65.94 -46.82
C SER A 319 -42.88 -67.12 -45.99
N THR A 320 -41.83 -67.78 -46.46
CA THR A 320 -41.11 -68.80 -45.71
C THR A 320 -39.96 -68.13 -44.96
N CYS A 321 -39.97 -68.29 -43.65
CA CYS A 321 -38.93 -67.83 -42.76
C CYS A 321 -38.15 -69.02 -42.23
N LYS A 322 -36.86 -68.82 -41.98
CA LYS A 322 -36.02 -69.72 -41.21
C LYS A 322 -35.99 -69.24 -39.76
N LEU A 323 -36.10 -70.17 -38.84
CA LEU A 323 -35.97 -69.93 -37.41
C LEU A 323 -34.49 -69.68 -37.09
N THR A 324 -34.13 -68.47 -36.66
CA THR A 324 -32.75 -68.11 -36.31
C THR A 324 -32.47 -68.27 -34.83
N ARG A 325 -33.49 -68.06 -33.98
CA ARG A 325 -33.37 -68.15 -32.52
C ARG A 325 -34.65 -68.71 -31.91
N THR A 326 -34.52 -69.53 -30.87
CA THR A 326 -35.64 -69.99 -30.03
C THR A 326 -35.29 -69.96 -28.55
N VAL A 327 -36.27 -69.61 -27.72
CA VAL A 327 -36.17 -69.73 -26.27
C VAL A 327 -36.57 -71.14 -25.84
N ARG A 328 -35.69 -71.84 -25.13
CA ARG A 328 -35.97 -73.20 -24.62
C ARG A 328 -37.23 -73.19 -23.75
N GLY A 329 -38.15 -74.11 -24.04
CA GLY A 329 -39.42 -74.26 -23.32
C GLY A 329 -40.59 -73.42 -23.85
N ARG A 330 -40.38 -72.58 -24.88
CA ARG A 330 -41.45 -71.79 -25.53
C ARG A 330 -41.43 -72.00 -27.04
N PRO A 331 -41.97 -73.12 -27.55
CA PRO A 331 -41.97 -73.41 -28.99
C PRO A 331 -42.84 -72.42 -29.76
N VAL A 332 -42.46 -72.18 -31.02
CA VAL A 332 -43.31 -71.47 -31.99
C VAL A 332 -44.40 -72.43 -32.43
N VAL A 333 -45.64 -71.96 -32.36
CA VAL A 333 -46.85 -72.69 -32.75
C VAL A 333 -47.63 -71.85 -33.75
N ARG A 334 -48.55 -72.50 -34.45
CA ARG A 334 -49.49 -71.82 -35.34
C ARG A 334 -50.30 -70.76 -34.59
N ASN A 335 -50.63 -69.67 -35.28
CA ASN A 335 -51.34 -68.49 -34.78
C ASN A 335 -50.58 -67.62 -33.77
N ASN A 336 -49.28 -67.87 -33.58
CA ASN A 336 -48.47 -66.88 -32.89
C ASN A 336 -48.34 -65.62 -33.71
N VAL A 337 -48.30 -64.51 -33.00
CA VAL A 337 -48.20 -63.18 -33.60
C VAL A 337 -46.74 -62.86 -33.86
N ILE A 338 -46.48 -62.26 -35.02
CA ILE A 338 -45.16 -61.73 -35.35
C ILE A 338 -45.21 -60.21 -35.26
N ALA A 339 -44.09 -59.63 -34.84
CA ALA A 339 -43.91 -58.19 -34.84
C ALA A 339 -42.49 -57.81 -35.29
N ASN A 340 -42.40 -56.70 -36.01
CA ASN A 340 -41.18 -56.06 -36.43
C ASN A 340 -41.34 -54.55 -36.29
N ALA A 341 -40.49 -53.93 -35.47
CA ALA A 341 -40.65 -52.52 -35.09
C ALA A 341 -40.34 -51.51 -36.21
N ILE A 342 -39.82 -51.97 -37.36
CA ILE A 342 -39.48 -51.10 -38.49
C ILE A 342 -40.28 -51.44 -39.75
N TYR A 343 -41.29 -52.29 -39.63
CA TYR A 343 -42.11 -52.77 -40.74
C TYR A 343 -43.58 -52.48 -40.46
N ASP A 344 -44.25 -51.88 -41.44
CA ASP A 344 -45.69 -51.74 -41.47
C ASP A 344 -46.14 -51.99 -42.93
N PRO A 345 -47.16 -52.83 -43.17
CA PRO A 345 -47.63 -53.14 -44.53
C PRO A 345 -48.27 -51.93 -45.23
N ASP A 346 -48.71 -50.92 -44.47
CA ASP A 346 -49.42 -49.73 -44.94
C ASP A 346 -48.55 -48.47 -44.84
N TYR A 347 -47.59 -48.41 -43.93
CA TYR A 347 -46.74 -47.24 -43.69
C TYR A 347 -45.25 -47.45 -44.03
N ARG A 348 -44.49 -46.36 -44.26
CA ARG A 348 -43.03 -46.40 -44.40
C ARG A 348 -42.43 -45.48 -43.35
N PHE A 349 -41.75 -46.07 -42.38
CA PHE A 349 -41.11 -45.31 -41.31
C PHE A 349 -39.91 -44.51 -41.82
N LYS A 350 -39.83 -43.26 -41.39
CA LYS A 350 -38.73 -42.32 -41.65
C LYS A 350 -37.72 -42.35 -40.51
N PHE A 351 -36.47 -42.61 -40.86
CA PHE A 351 -35.36 -42.70 -39.92
C PHE A 351 -34.31 -41.63 -40.19
N LEU A 352 -33.80 -41.03 -39.12
CA LEU A 352 -32.61 -40.18 -39.15
C LEU A 352 -31.49 -40.92 -38.41
N VAL A 353 -30.46 -41.33 -39.14
CA VAL A 353 -29.32 -42.07 -38.57
C VAL A 353 -28.13 -41.13 -38.44
N HIS A 354 -27.80 -40.72 -37.21
CA HIS A 354 -26.71 -39.78 -36.94
C HIS A 354 -25.70 -40.30 -35.92
N GLY A 355 -24.41 -40.08 -36.19
CA GLY A 355 -23.30 -40.43 -35.32
C GLY A 355 -22.47 -41.62 -35.81
N LYS A 356 -21.52 -42.04 -34.97
CA LYS A 356 -20.70 -43.24 -35.20
C LYS A 356 -21.26 -44.40 -34.40
N PHE A 357 -21.26 -45.57 -34.99
CA PHE A 357 -21.87 -46.77 -34.42
C PHE A 357 -20.79 -47.83 -34.27
N ASP A 358 -20.91 -48.65 -33.23
CA ASP A 358 -20.07 -49.82 -32.97
C ASP A 358 -21.06 -50.99 -32.95
N VAL A 359 -21.26 -51.57 -34.12
CA VAL A 359 -22.28 -52.59 -34.40
C VAL A 359 -21.72 -53.98 -34.14
N ASP A 360 -20.41 -54.17 -34.30
CA ASP A 360 -19.73 -55.44 -34.05
C ASP A 360 -19.20 -55.61 -32.62
N GLY A 361 -19.28 -54.55 -31.80
CA GLY A 361 -18.94 -54.59 -30.38
C GLY A 361 -17.43 -54.58 -30.12
N ASP A 362 -16.63 -54.09 -31.07
CA ASP A 362 -15.17 -54.03 -30.96
C ASP A 362 -14.66 -52.83 -30.15
N GLY A 363 -15.56 -51.93 -29.73
CA GLY A 363 -15.28 -50.73 -28.96
C GLY A 363 -14.78 -49.55 -29.80
N ARG A 364 -14.86 -49.61 -31.14
CA ARG A 364 -14.37 -48.58 -32.06
C ARG A 364 -15.47 -48.11 -33.02
N PRO A 365 -16.29 -47.14 -32.59
CA PRO A 365 -17.38 -46.64 -33.42
C PRO A 365 -16.87 -46.07 -34.75
N SER A 366 -17.41 -46.56 -35.86
CA SER A 366 -17.04 -46.11 -37.20
C SER A 366 -18.23 -45.48 -37.95
N GLU A 367 -17.88 -44.71 -38.98
CA GLU A 367 -18.87 -44.15 -39.92
C GLU A 367 -19.31 -45.18 -40.97
N ALA A 368 -18.45 -46.17 -41.27
CA ALA A 368 -18.78 -47.29 -42.14
C ALA A 368 -19.95 -48.12 -41.56
N GLU A 369 -19.97 -48.31 -40.24
CA GLU A 369 -21.07 -48.99 -39.54
C GLU A 369 -22.35 -48.15 -39.53
N ALA A 370 -22.25 -46.83 -39.45
CA ALA A 370 -23.40 -45.94 -39.63
C ALA A 370 -24.02 -46.12 -41.03
N GLN A 371 -23.17 -46.24 -42.06
CA GLN A 371 -23.63 -46.49 -43.43
C GLN A 371 -24.27 -47.87 -43.58
N HIS A 372 -23.76 -48.89 -42.87
CA HIS A 372 -24.34 -50.22 -42.85
C HIS A 372 -25.73 -50.24 -42.18
N LEU A 373 -25.92 -49.51 -41.09
CA LEU A 373 -27.25 -49.36 -40.47
C LEU A 373 -28.23 -48.66 -41.41
N ARG A 374 -27.77 -47.63 -42.12
CA ARG A 374 -28.55 -46.98 -43.17
C ARG A 374 -28.96 -47.97 -44.27
N SER A 375 -28.04 -48.77 -44.81
CA SER A 375 -28.42 -49.76 -45.83
C SER A 375 -29.45 -50.76 -45.31
N ILE A 376 -29.35 -51.19 -44.04
CA ILE A 376 -30.34 -52.09 -43.44
C ILE A 376 -31.74 -51.45 -43.40
N VAL A 377 -31.85 -50.19 -42.98
CA VAL A 377 -33.15 -49.48 -42.95
C VAL A 377 -33.78 -49.44 -44.34
N VAL A 378 -32.99 -49.10 -45.36
CA VAL A 378 -33.46 -49.02 -46.75
C VAL A 378 -33.84 -50.39 -47.29
N ASP A 379 -33.00 -51.41 -47.06
CA ASP A 379 -33.25 -52.78 -47.49
C ASP A 379 -34.58 -53.30 -46.94
N TRP A 380 -34.98 -52.83 -45.76
CA TRP A 380 -36.18 -53.26 -45.05
C TRP A 380 -37.42 -52.42 -45.36
N GLY A 381 -37.30 -51.46 -46.27
CA GLY A 381 -38.43 -50.64 -46.74
C GLY A 381 -38.65 -49.35 -45.96
N GLY A 382 -37.75 -49.00 -45.03
CA GLY A 382 -37.74 -47.70 -44.37
C GLY A 382 -37.15 -46.59 -45.25
N GLU A 383 -37.53 -45.35 -44.97
CA GLU A 383 -36.98 -44.16 -45.63
C GLU A 383 -35.92 -43.51 -44.75
N ILE A 384 -34.76 -43.16 -45.32
CA ILE A 384 -33.74 -42.40 -44.59
C ILE A 384 -33.89 -40.93 -44.93
N VAL A 385 -34.10 -40.11 -43.92
CA VAL A 385 -34.03 -38.67 -44.07
C VAL A 385 -32.59 -38.23 -43.83
N ILE A 386 -31.97 -37.62 -44.83
CA ILE A 386 -30.63 -37.02 -44.71
C ILE A 386 -30.84 -35.53 -44.43
N ALA A 387 -30.90 -35.18 -43.16
CA ALA A 387 -31.02 -33.80 -42.71
C ALA A 387 -29.99 -33.50 -41.61
N ASP A 388 -29.52 -32.25 -41.58
CA ASP A 388 -28.64 -31.77 -40.51
C ASP A 388 -29.39 -31.44 -39.22
N GLU A 389 -30.71 -31.30 -39.33
CA GLU A 389 -31.66 -30.97 -38.27
C GLU A 389 -32.80 -32.02 -38.26
N LEU A 390 -33.55 -32.09 -37.14
CA LEU A 390 -34.68 -33.01 -37.01
C LEU A 390 -35.87 -32.55 -37.87
N PRO A 391 -36.28 -33.35 -38.88
CA PRO A 391 -37.51 -33.10 -39.63
C PRO A 391 -38.73 -33.31 -38.73
N GLY A 392 -39.79 -32.51 -38.92
CA GLY A 392 -41.03 -32.60 -38.13
C GLY A 392 -41.88 -33.84 -38.42
N ASP A 393 -41.61 -34.56 -39.51
CA ASP A 393 -42.29 -35.79 -39.94
C ASP A 393 -41.42 -37.05 -39.71
N LEU A 394 -40.45 -36.97 -38.81
CA LEU A 394 -39.57 -38.08 -38.48
C LEU A 394 -40.21 -39.03 -37.48
N ASP A 395 -40.23 -40.33 -37.80
CA ASP A 395 -40.77 -41.37 -36.92
C ASP A 395 -39.74 -41.85 -35.89
N PHE A 396 -38.47 -42.00 -36.29
CA PHE A 396 -37.43 -42.54 -35.42
C PHE A 396 -36.08 -41.81 -35.58
N LEU A 397 -35.46 -41.47 -34.46
CA LEU A 397 -34.08 -41.00 -34.41
C LEU A 397 -33.15 -42.13 -33.97
N VAL A 398 -32.21 -42.51 -34.83
CA VAL A 398 -31.17 -43.51 -34.50
C VAL A 398 -29.86 -42.78 -34.21
N LEU A 399 -29.48 -42.75 -32.94
CA LEU A 399 -28.25 -42.09 -32.49
C LEU A 399 -27.13 -43.10 -32.20
N GLY A 400 -25.94 -42.75 -32.68
CA GLY A 400 -24.71 -43.48 -32.40
C GLY A 400 -24.22 -43.35 -30.96
N GLN A 401 -22.98 -43.78 -30.73
CA GLN A 401 -22.34 -43.56 -29.44
C GLN A 401 -22.07 -42.07 -29.22
N MET A 402 -22.29 -41.60 -27.99
CA MET A 402 -22.02 -40.22 -27.60
C MET A 402 -20.52 -39.93 -27.78
N PRO A 403 -20.14 -38.90 -28.57
CA PRO A 403 -18.74 -38.54 -28.72
C PRO A 403 -18.11 -38.13 -27.38
N PRO A 404 -16.90 -38.61 -27.05
CA PRO A 404 -16.21 -38.21 -25.82
C PRO A 404 -15.94 -36.70 -25.83
N MET A 405 -15.95 -36.10 -24.65
CA MET A 405 -15.63 -34.68 -24.54
C MET A 405 -14.15 -34.48 -24.89
N PRO A 406 -13.82 -33.60 -25.85
CA PRO A 406 -12.43 -33.41 -26.21
C PRO A 406 -11.68 -32.77 -25.02
N PRO A 407 -10.45 -33.20 -24.71
CA PRO A 407 -9.66 -32.59 -23.64
C PRO A 407 -9.41 -31.11 -23.95
N THR A 408 -9.21 -30.29 -22.92
CA THR A 408 -8.88 -28.87 -23.09
C THR A 408 -7.63 -28.72 -23.95
N LEU A 409 -7.70 -27.87 -24.98
CA LEU A 409 -6.56 -27.55 -25.83
C LEU A 409 -5.43 -26.98 -24.97
N ARG A 410 -4.22 -27.49 -25.17
CA ARG A 410 -3.02 -26.87 -24.59
C ARG A 410 -2.69 -25.58 -25.36
N PRO A 411 -2.08 -24.57 -24.71
CA PRO A 411 -1.71 -23.31 -25.37
C PRO A 411 -0.74 -23.46 -26.55
N ASP A 412 -0.01 -24.58 -26.64
CA ASP A 412 0.98 -24.93 -27.66
C ASP A 412 0.45 -25.91 -28.73
N ALA A 413 -0.87 -26.13 -28.79
CA ALA A 413 -1.46 -27.11 -29.71
C ALA A 413 -1.24 -26.73 -31.19
N SER A 414 -0.86 -27.71 -32.00
CA SER A 414 -0.69 -27.53 -33.45
C SER A 414 -2.02 -27.33 -34.18
N ASP A 415 -1.99 -26.72 -35.37
CA ASP A 415 -3.18 -26.52 -36.22
C ASP A 415 -3.92 -27.83 -36.54
N ALA A 416 -3.22 -28.97 -36.57
CA ALA A 416 -3.83 -30.29 -36.73
C ALA A 416 -4.61 -30.69 -35.47
N GLN A 417 -4.06 -30.46 -34.28
CA GLN A 417 -4.71 -30.76 -33.00
C GLN A 417 -5.92 -29.86 -32.76
N THR A 418 -5.83 -28.57 -33.11
CA THR A 418 -6.95 -27.61 -33.02
C THR A 418 -8.11 -28.03 -33.93
N ARG A 419 -7.83 -28.46 -35.17
CA ARG A 419 -8.86 -28.95 -36.09
C ARG A 419 -9.57 -30.21 -35.58
N ILE A 420 -8.82 -31.18 -35.04
CA ILE A 420 -9.39 -32.39 -34.43
C ILE A 420 -10.29 -32.02 -33.24
N TRP A 421 -9.84 -31.10 -32.39
CA TRP A 421 -10.61 -30.64 -31.24
C TRP A 421 -11.92 -29.95 -31.65
N VAL A 422 -11.87 -29.06 -32.64
CA VAL A 422 -13.07 -28.38 -33.17
C VAL A 422 -14.07 -29.38 -33.74
N GLN A 423 -13.60 -30.37 -34.51
CA GLN A 423 -14.45 -31.43 -35.07
C GLN A 423 -15.10 -32.29 -33.97
N GLN A 424 -14.34 -32.70 -32.95
CA GLN A 424 -14.87 -33.49 -31.83
C GLN A 424 -15.92 -32.71 -31.02
N ARG A 425 -15.66 -31.42 -30.76
CA ARG A 425 -16.61 -30.55 -30.06
C ARG A 425 -17.90 -30.34 -30.86
N ALA A 426 -17.78 -30.06 -32.15
CA ALA A 426 -18.94 -29.89 -33.04
C ALA A 426 -19.77 -31.17 -33.16
N ALA A 427 -19.12 -32.34 -33.28
CA ALA A 427 -19.80 -33.63 -33.32
C ALA A 427 -20.59 -33.93 -32.03
N ARG A 428 -20.03 -33.59 -30.86
CA ARG A 428 -20.71 -33.74 -29.57
C ARG A 428 -21.90 -32.80 -29.43
N GLN A 429 -21.72 -31.53 -29.78
CA GLN A 429 -22.80 -30.55 -29.71
C GLN A 429 -23.98 -30.97 -30.60
N LYS A 430 -23.71 -31.40 -31.84
CA LYS A 430 -24.76 -31.89 -32.75
C LYS A 430 -25.49 -33.12 -32.19
N TYR A 431 -24.78 -34.03 -31.54
CA TYR A 431 -25.40 -35.17 -30.85
C TYR A 431 -26.36 -34.72 -29.74
N GLU A 432 -25.91 -33.80 -28.88
CA GLU A 432 -26.71 -33.28 -27.76
C GLU A 432 -27.93 -32.48 -28.25
N ASP A 433 -27.79 -31.72 -29.33
CA ASP A 433 -28.87 -30.95 -29.93
C ASP A 433 -29.93 -31.88 -30.55
N LEU A 434 -29.53 -32.88 -31.35
CA LEU A 434 -30.46 -33.87 -31.91
C LEU A 434 -31.16 -34.68 -30.81
N PHE A 435 -30.45 -35.11 -29.77
CA PHE A 435 -31.05 -35.85 -28.66
C PHE A 435 -32.11 -35.01 -27.93
N ARG A 436 -31.81 -33.74 -27.67
CA ARG A 436 -32.72 -32.81 -26.99
C ARG A 436 -33.95 -32.51 -27.84
N SER A 437 -33.74 -32.14 -29.10
CA SER A 437 -34.84 -31.83 -30.02
C SER A 437 -35.75 -33.03 -30.23
N ALA A 438 -35.22 -34.26 -30.30
CA ALA A 438 -36.05 -35.47 -30.38
C ALA A 438 -36.82 -35.72 -29.08
N SER A 439 -36.20 -35.50 -27.92
CA SER A 439 -36.88 -35.62 -26.63
C SER A 439 -38.00 -34.60 -26.46
N GLU A 440 -37.81 -33.37 -26.94
CA GLU A 440 -38.83 -32.31 -26.93
C GLU A 440 -39.98 -32.61 -27.89
N ALA A 441 -39.66 -33.12 -29.09
CA ALA A 441 -40.63 -33.53 -30.09
C ALA A 441 -41.30 -34.90 -29.81
N GLN A 442 -40.97 -35.54 -28.68
CA GLN A 442 -41.43 -36.89 -28.31
C GLN A 442 -41.13 -37.97 -29.36
N ILE A 443 -40.09 -37.76 -30.17
CA ILE A 443 -39.64 -38.74 -31.17
C ILE A 443 -38.82 -39.83 -30.47
N PRO A 444 -39.16 -41.12 -30.62
CA PRO A 444 -38.40 -42.21 -30.02
C PRO A 444 -36.94 -42.23 -30.48
N VAL A 445 -36.01 -42.17 -29.51
CA VAL A 445 -34.57 -42.28 -29.74
C VAL A 445 -34.10 -43.73 -29.56
N LEU A 446 -33.55 -44.31 -30.61
CA LEU A 446 -33.01 -45.66 -30.64
C LEU A 446 -31.48 -45.63 -30.61
N ASN A 447 -30.88 -46.32 -29.64
CA ASN A 447 -29.44 -46.60 -29.70
C ASN A 447 -29.17 -47.81 -30.62
N ALA A 448 -27.90 -47.98 -31.04
CA ALA A 448 -27.48 -49.05 -31.96
C ALA A 448 -27.98 -50.44 -31.53
N ASN A 449 -27.78 -50.78 -30.26
CA ASN A 449 -28.13 -52.10 -29.72
C ASN A 449 -29.64 -52.32 -29.69
N ARG A 450 -30.42 -51.29 -29.34
CA ARG A 450 -31.88 -51.34 -29.36
C ARG A 450 -32.38 -51.47 -30.77
N PHE A 451 -31.82 -50.72 -31.72
CA PHE A 451 -32.15 -50.85 -33.13
C PHE A 451 -31.87 -52.27 -33.65
N LEU A 452 -30.67 -52.82 -33.39
CA LEU A 452 -30.27 -54.18 -33.77
C LEU A 452 -31.18 -55.28 -33.19
N VAL A 453 -31.60 -55.12 -31.93
CA VAL A 453 -32.57 -56.02 -31.29
C VAL A 453 -33.93 -55.93 -31.96
N LEU A 454 -34.38 -54.71 -32.29
CA LEU A 454 -35.67 -54.48 -32.94
C LEU A 454 -35.71 -55.04 -34.37
N ILE A 455 -34.57 -55.07 -35.05
CA ILE A 455 -34.41 -55.72 -36.37
C ILE A 455 -33.92 -57.17 -36.26
N GLY A 456 -34.05 -57.81 -35.10
CA GLY A 456 -33.74 -59.23 -34.87
C GLY A 456 -32.33 -59.68 -35.30
N ARG A 457 -31.38 -58.75 -35.45
CA ARG A 457 -29.96 -59.04 -35.70
C ARG A 457 -29.22 -59.03 -34.36
N THR A 458 -29.47 -60.06 -33.57
CA THR A 458 -28.57 -60.40 -32.46
C THR A 458 -27.93 -61.73 -32.76
N ASP A 459 -26.70 -61.69 -33.29
CA ASP A 459 -25.74 -62.79 -33.24
C ASP A 459 -24.34 -62.26 -33.55
N ARG A 460 -23.60 -61.93 -32.49
CA ARG A 460 -22.40 -62.67 -32.08
C ARG A 460 -22.28 -62.71 -30.57
#